data_AF-A0A3C1GTA0-F1
#
_entry.id   AF-A0A3C1GTA0-F1
#
_cell.length_a   1.000
_cell.length_b   1.000
_cell.length_c   1.000
_cell.angle_alpha   90.00
_cell.angle_beta   90.00
_cell.angle_gamma   90.00
#
_symmetry.space_group_name_H-M   'P 1'
#
loop_
_entity.id
_entity.type
_entity.pdbx_description
1 polymer ?
#
loop_
_entity_poly.entity_id
_entity_poly.type
_entity_poly.pdbx_seq_one_letter_code
_entity_poly.pdbx_strand_id
1 'polypeptide(L)' 'DPQAIKDCFEKWGDTIACVIVEPIAGNMNMVIPEQAFHDTLRQECTAHGAVLIFDEVMTGFRVGLGGAQGHFNIQPDLTC' A
#
# COMPACT_ATOMS: atom_id res chain seq x y z
N ASP A 1 -3.34 -6.27 8.02
CA ASP A 1 -3.82 -5.88 9.36
C ASP A 1 -3.64 -4.37 9.55
N PRO A 2 -4.73 -3.59 9.62
CA PRO A 2 -4.69 -2.15 9.87
C PRO A 2 -4.10 -1.75 11.22
N GLN A 3 -4.34 -2.52 12.30
CA GLN A 3 -3.87 -2.12 13.63
C GLN A 3 -2.35 -2.22 13.73
N ALA A 4 -1.77 -3.28 13.19
CA ALA A 4 -0.32 -3.46 13.15
C ALA A 4 0.40 -2.33 12.36
N ILE A 5 -0.24 -1.77 11.33
CA ILE A 5 0.31 -0.60 10.61
C ILE A 5 0.37 0.60 11.56
N LYS A 6 -0.74 0.90 12.23
CA LYS A 6 -0.81 2.03 13.18
C LYS A 6 0.22 1.89 14.30
N ASP A 7 0.31 0.71 14.91
CA ASP A 7 1.29 0.44 15.96
C ASP A 7 2.75 0.64 15.48
N CYS A 8 3.03 0.33 14.21
CA CYS A 8 4.34 0.54 13.61
C CYS A 8 4.65 2.02 13.41
N PHE A 9 3.70 2.78 12.86
CA PHE A 9 3.83 4.23 12.63
C PHE A 9 3.86 5.03 13.93
N GLU A 10 3.10 4.62 14.96
CA GLU A 10 3.21 5.21 16.31
C GLU A 10 4.62 5.07 16.89
N LYS A 11 5.28 3.94 16.61
CA LYS A 11 6.61 3.65 17.17
C LYS A 11 7.76 4.25 16.36
N TRP A 12 7.65 4.27 15.03
CA TRP A 12 8.77 4.56 14.13
C TRP A 12 8.45 5.59 13.05
N GLY A 13 7.23 6.14 12.99
CA GLY A 13 6.72 6.94 11.87
C GLY A 13 7.67 8.03 11.38
N ASP A 14 8.27 8.77 12.31
CA ASP A 14 9.21 9.87 11.98
C ASP A 14 10.55 9.41 11.36
N THR A 15 10.81 8.10 11.37
CA THR A 15 12.03 7.49 10.81
C THR A 15 11.75 6.66 9.55
N ILE A 16 10.48 6.42 9.22
CA ILE A 16 10.09 5.64 8.05
C ILE A 16 10.16 6.53 6.82
N ALA A 17 11.12 6.26 5.94
CA ALA A 17 11.25 6.99 4.67
C ALA A 17 10.14 6.61 3.66
N CYS A 18 9.80 5.33 3.58
CA CYS A 18 8.80 4.83 2.66
C CYS A 18 8.19 3.50 3.13
N VAL A 19 7.01 3.20 2.59
CA VAL A 19 6.38 1.88 2.66
C VAL A 19 6.20 1.36 1.23
N ILE A 20 6.70 0.15 0.98
CA ILE A 20 6.50 -0.56 -0.29
C ILE A 20 5.62 -1.78 -0.07
N VAL A 21 4.65 -2.00 -0.96
CA VAL A 21 3.70 -3.10 -0.86
C VAL A 21 3.26 -3.60 -2.23
N GLU A 22 3.14 -4.92 -2.39
CA GLU A 22 2.35 -5.52 -3.47
C GLU A 22 0.86 -5.34 -3.12
N PRO A 23 0.08 -4.52 -3.85
CA PRO A 23 -1.31 -4.21 -3.48
C PRO A 23 -2.24 -5.43 -3.58
N ILE A 24 -1.85 -6.45 -4.35
CA ILE A 24 -2.41 -7.79 -4.29
C ILE A 24 -1.22 -8.74 -4.24
N ALA A 25 -1.01 -9.41 -3.11
CA ALA A 25 0.15 -10.27 -2.92
C ALA A 25 -0.01 -11.56 -3.74
N GLY A 26 0.64 -11.60 -4.90
CA GLY A 26 0.59 -12.74 -5.82
C GLY A 26 1.59 -13.84 -5.45
N ASN A 27 2.66 -13.46 -4.75
CA ASN A 27 3.79 -14.31 -4.39
C ASN A 27 3.48 -15.37 -3.30
N MET A 28 2.41 -15.20 -2.53
CA MET A 28 1.96 -16.12 -1.46
C MET A 28 0.48 -16.49 -1.62
N ASN A 29 0.13 -17.22 -2.68
CA ASN A 29 -1.23 -17.76 -2.93
C ASN A 29 -2.35 -16.72 -3.20
N MET A 30 -2.02 -15.60 -3.86
CA MET A 30 -2.99 -14.57 -4.27
C MET A 30 -3.88 -14.09 -3.10
N VAL A 31 -3.29 -13.28 -2.23
CA VAL A 31 -4.00 -12.65 -1.11
C VAL A 31 -4.47 -11.28 -1.55
N ILE A 32 -5.79 -11.08 -1.58
CA ILE A 32 -6.42 -9.78 -1.82
C ILE A 32 -6.61 -9.10 -0.45
N PRO A 33 -5.90 -8.01 -0.14
CA PRO A 33 -6.07 -7.29 1.11
C PRO A 33 -7.46 -6.63 1.18
N GLU A 34 -7.98 -6.46 2.39
CA GLU A 34 -9.16 -5.63 2.61
C GLU A 34 -8.86 -4.15 2.32
N GLN A 35 -9.85 -3.40 1.82
CA GLN A 35 -9.71 -1.96 1.52
C GLN A 35 -9.12 -1.16 2.69
N ALA A 36 -9.57 -1.49 3.91
CA ALA A 36 -9.11 -0.82 5.13
C ALA A 36 -7.58 -0.90 5.33
N PHE A 37 -6.93 -1.93 4.81
CA PHE A 37 -5.47 -2.06 4.85
C PHE A 37 -4.79 -0.98 4.00
N HIS A 38 -5.21 -0.82 2.74
CA HIS A 38 -4.65 0.19 1.85
C HIS A 38 -5.00 1.62 2.30
N ASP A 39 -6.22 1.84 2.78
CA ASP A 39 -6.63 3.13 3.34
C ASP A 39 -5.75 3.52 4.52
N THR A 40 -5.48 2.57 5.43
CA THR A 40 -4.62 2.82 6.60
C THR A 40 -3.19 3.11 6.17
N LEU A 41 -2.62 2.34 5.24
CA LEU A 41 -1.29 2.62 4.70
C LEU A 41 -1.21 4.04 4.11
N ARG A 42 -2.20 4.44 3.32
CA ARG A 42 -2.23 5.76 2.71
C ARG A 42 -2.33 6.87 3.75
N GLN A 43 -3.20 6.70 4.74
CA GLN A 43 -3.40 7.69 5.82
C GLN A 43 -2.13 7.87 6.64
N GLU A 44 -1.53 6.78 7.13
CA GLU A 44 -0.33 6.83 7.98
C GLU A 44 0.89 7.37 7.21
N CYS A 45 1.07 6.95 5.95
CA CYS A 45 2.14 7.49 5.11
C CYS A 45 2.00 9.01 4.93
N THR A 46 0.79 9.49 4.67
CA THR A 46 0.52 10.94 4.54
C THR A 46 0.71 11.69 5.87
N ALA A 47 0.28 11.10 6.99
CA ALA A 47 0.40 11.72 8.30
C ALA A 47 1.86 11.89 8.75
N HIS A 48 2.72 10.93 8.42
CA HIS A 48 4.13 10.92 8.82
C HIS A 48 5.11 11.39 7.73
N GLY A 49 4.61 11.76 6.55
CA GLY A 49 5.45 12.18 5.42
C GLY A 49 6.27 11.05 4.79
N ALA A 50 5.87 9.79 5.02
CA ALA A 50 6.48 8.63 4.37
C ALA A 50 5.93 8.44 2.96
N VAL A 51 6.78 8.01 2.03
CA VAL A 51 6.39 7.73 0.64
C VAL A 51 5.68 6.38 0.56
N LEU A 52 4.46 6.34 0.02
CA LEU A 52 3.76 5.09 -0.28
C LEU A 52 4.10 4.62 -1.70
N ILE A 53 4.61 3.40 -1.82
CA ILE A 53 5.00 2.77 -3.08
C ILE A 53 4.12 1.54 -3.30
N PHE A 54 3.39 1.50 -4.41
CA PHE A 54 2.72 0.29 -4.86
C PHE A 54 3.62 -0.44 -5.88
N ASP A 55 4.01 -1.66 -5.55
CA ASP A 55 4.69 -2.57 -6.47
C ASP A 55 3.64 -3.26 -7.34
N GLU A 56 3.44 -2.71 -8.53
CA GLU A 56 2.46 -3.16 -9.50
C GLU A 56 3.11 -3.93 -10.66
N VAL A 57 4.32 -4.45 -10.49
CA VAL A 57 4.99 -5.25 -11.54
C VAL A 57 4.12 -6.43 -11.98
N MET A 58 3.36 -7.02 -11.05
CA MET A 58 2.43 -8.12 -11.33
C MET A 58 0.97 -7.65 -11.58
N THR A 59 0.51 -6.60 -10.89
CA THR A 59 -0.90 -6.17 -10.93
C THR A 59 -1.21 -5.12 -12.01
N GLY A 60 -0.19 -4.38 -12.47
CA GLY A 60 -0.29 -3.34 -13.47
C GLY A 60 -0.88 -3.86 -14.78
N PHE A 61 -1.97 -3.23 -15.24
CA PHE A 61 -2.75 -3.66 -16.41
C PHE A 61 -3.31 -5.10 -16.38
N ARG A 62 -3.10 -5.84 -15.27
CA ARG A 62 -3.59 -7.21 -15.06
C ARG A 62 -4.94 -7.21 -14.39
N VAL A 63 -5.11 -6.40 -13.36
CA VAL A 63 -6.36 -6.34 -12.57
C VAL A 63 -7.35 -5.31 -13.10
N GLY A 64 -6.89 -4.41 -13.96
CA GLY A 64 -7.68 -3.40 -14.66
C GLY A 64 -6.77 -2.43 -15.42
N LEU A 65 -7.34 -1.57 -16.26
CA LEU A 65 -6.57 -0.58 -17.03
C LEU A 65 -5.80 0.41 -16.14
N GLY A 66 -6.31 0.67 -14.93
CA GLY A 66 -5.65 1.52 -13.93
C GLY A 66 -4.83 0.74 -12.90
N GLY A 67 -4.51 -0.54 -13.12
CA GLY A 67 -3.84 -1.38 -12.13
C GLY A 67 -4.65 -1.57 -10.84
N ALA A 68 -3.98 -2.04 -9.79
CA ALA A 68 -4.53 -2.20 -8.46
C ALA A 68 -4.79 -0.86 -7.78
N GLN A 69 -3.97 0.17 -8.05
CA GLN A 69 -4.22 1.54 -7.56
C GLN A 69 -5.59 2.07 -8.01
N GLY A 70 -5.97 1.84 -9.28
CA GLY A 70 -7.29 2.18 -9.79
C GLY A 70 -8.40 1.27 -9.25
N HIS A 71 -8.10 0.00 -9.00
CA HIS A 71 -9.05 -0.96 -8.42
C HIS A 71 -9.45 -0.61 -6.97
N PHE A 72 -8.47 -0.25 -6.14
CA PHE A 72 -8.67 0.15 -4.74
C PHE A 72 -8.89 1.66 -4.58
N ASN A 73 -8.85 2.43 -5.66
CA ASN A 73 -8.95 3.89 -5.66
C ASN A 73 -7.98 4.57 -4.69
N ILE A 74 -6.74 4.09 -4.65
CA ILE A 74 -5.64 4.65 -3.84
C ILE A 74 -4.60 5.23 -4.78
N GLN A 75 -4.17 6.47 -4.49
CA GLN A 75 -3.05 7.09 -5.20
C GLN A 75 -1.76 6.91 -4.39
N PRO A 76 -0.85 6.01 -4.81
CA PRO A 76 0.48 5.93 -4.22
C PRO A 76 1.34 7.12 -4.68
N ASP A 77 2.41 7.40 -3.96
CA ASP A 77 3.38 8.44 -4.33
C ASP A 77 4.29 7.95 -5.46
N LEU A 78 4.61 6.66 -5.47
CA LEU A 78 5.33 5.98 -6.55
C LEU A 78 4.64 4.67 -6.93
N THR A 79 4.73 4.29 -8.20
CA THR A 79 4.29 2.99 -8.70
C THR A 79 5.45 2.33 -9.44
N CYS A 80 5.68 1.05 -9.19
CA CYS A 80 6.66 0.22 -9.88
C CYS A 80 5.99 -0.82 -10.78
#